data_AF-A0A4C1WLY6-F1
#
_entry.id   AF-A0A4C1WLY6-F1
#
_cell.length_a   1.000
_cell.length_b   1.000
_cell.length_c   1.000
_cell.angle_alpha   90.00
_cell.angle_beta   90.00
_cell.angle_gamma   90.00
#
_symmetry.space_group_name_H-M   'P 1'
#
loop_
_entity.id
_entity.type
_entity.pdbx_description
1 polymer ?
#
loop_
_entity_poly.entity_id
_entity_poly.type
_entity_poly.pdbx_seq_one_letter_code
_entity_poly.pdbx_strand_id
1 'polypeptide(L)'
;MCRLLGHAPNARPFGKGIRFLSKSDVEFRMVLRYLQAAAWRDHQVAWFCYALETEKLIKVGIRGLPVDTAPDMILAALQELEFPAEYVRHIPPSKKVNPAACFMPSLDI
;
A
#
# COMPACT_ATOMS: atom_id res chain seq x y z
N MET A 1 1.86 19.69 -8.78
CA MET A 1 3.06 19.71 -9.66
C MET A 1 3.90 18.49 -9.34
N CYS A 2 3.90 17.47 -10.21
CA CYS A 2 4.80 16.33 -10.07
C CYS A 2 6.19 16.79 -10.52
N ARG A 3 7.19 16.74 -9.63
CA ARG A 3 8.59 16.77 -10.07
C ARG A 3 8.76 15.60 -11.03
N LEU A 4 9.01 15.90 -12.31
CA LEU A 4 9.45 14.88 -13.26
C LEU A 4 10.62 14.14 -12.61
N LEU A 5 10.58 12.81 -12.64
CA LEU A 5 11.79 12.03 -12.44
C LEU A 5 12.84 12.65 -13.36
N GLY A 6 13.95 13.14 -12.81
CA GLY A 6 15.03 13.78 -13.58
C GLY A 6 15.73 12.82 -14.57
N HIS A 7 15.14 11.65 -14.79
CA HIS A 7 15.56 10.60 -15.70
C HIS A 7 14.32 9.85 -16.18
N ALA A 8 14.46 9.09 -17.26
CA ALA A 8 13.41 8.16 -17.70
C ALA A 8 13.19 7.09 -16.60
N PRO A 9 11.93 6.79 -16.21
CA PRO A 9 11.67 5.67 -15.32
C PRO A 9 12.16 4.38 -15.99
N ASN A 10 12.73 3.46 -15.21
CA ASN A 10 13.20 2.16 -15.72
C ASN A 10 12.01 1.23 -15.96
N ALA A 11 11.20 1.60 -16.94
CA ALA A 11 9.99 0.90 -17.35
C ALA A 11 10.24 0.15 -18.67
N ARG A 12 9.84 -1.11 -18.73
CA ARG A 12 9.95 -1.97 -19.91
C ARG A 12 8.62 -2.66 -20.20
N PRO A 13 8.29 -2.92 -21.47
CA PRO A 13 7.12 -3.74 -21.82
C PRO A 13 7.22 -5.13 -21.19
N PHE A 14 6.09 -5.66 -20.73
CA PHE A 14 5.98 -7.02 -20.26
C PHE A 14 4.61 -7.64 -20.53
N GLY A 15 4.58 -8.54 -21.51
CA GLY A 15 3.32 -9.13 -21.98
C GLY A 15 2.37 -8.03 -22.43
N LYS A 16 1.18 -7.98 -21.80
CA LYS A 16 0.16 -6.95 -22.04
C LYS A 16 0.32 -5.69 -21.16
N GLY A 17 1.36 -5.62 -20.35
CA GLY A 17 1.55 -4.55 -19.38
C GLY A 17 2.93 -3.93 -19.37
N ILE A 18 3.16 -3.07 -18.39
CA ILE A 18 4.43 -2.38 -18.17
C ILE A 18 5.07 -2.93 -16.89
N ARG A 19 6.35 -3.31 -16.97
CA ARG A 19 7.20 -3.60 -15.81
C ARG A 19 8.01 -2.37 -15.47
N PHE A 20 8.15 -2.03 -14.19
CA PHE A 20 9.14 -1.03 -13.78
C PHE A 20 9.93 -1.48 -12.55
N LEU A 21 11.17 -1.00 -12.45
CA LEU A 21 12.04 -1.16 -11.29
C LEU A 21 12.44 0.23 -10.79
N SER A 22 11.98 0.60 -9.60
CA SER A 22 12.34 1.86 -8.95
C SER A 22 13.74 1.82 -8.36
N LYS A 23 14.46 2.95 -8.39
CA LYS A 23 15.75 3.11 -7.71
C LYS A 23 15.65 3.75 -6.33
N SER A 24 14.48 4.30 -6.00
CA SER A 24 14.20 4.95 -4.72
C SER A 24 12.73 4.87 -4.38
N ASP A 25 12.43 5.03 -3.09
CA ASP A 25 11.07 5.01 -2.55
C ASP A 25 10.19 6.15 -3.09
N VAL A 26 10.80 7.32 -3.32
CA VAL A 26 10.13 8.48 -3.92
C VAL A 26 9.74 8.19 -5.38
N GLU A 27 10.65 7.58 -6.15
CA GLU A 27 10.36 7.16 -7.52
C GLU A 27 9.27 6.10 -7.56
N PHE A 28 9.35 5.11 -6.67
CA PHE A 28 8.34 4.06 -6.55
C PHE A 28 6.95 4.66 -6.32
N ARG A 29 6.80 5.52 -5.31
CA ARG A 29 5.50 6.14 -4.97
C ARG A 29 4.96 7.01 -6.10
N MET A 30 5.81 7.73 -6.82
CA MET A 30 5.38 8.56 -7.95
C MET A 30 4.92 7.71 -9.14
N VAL A 31 5.72 6.71 -9.54
CA VAL A 31 5.38 5.83 -10.66
C VAL A 31 4.14 5.00 -10.34
N LEU A 32 4.03 4.48 -9.12
CA LEU A 32 2.87 3.76 -8.63
C LEU A 32 1.60 4.62 -8.69
N ARG A 33 1.63 5.86 -8.17
CA ARG A 33 0.48 6.78 -8.23
C ARG A 33 0.07 7.10 -9.67
N TYR A 34 1.05 7.32 -10.54
CA TYR A 34 0.79 7.58 -11.96
C TYR A 34 0.14 6.37 -12.64
N LEU A 35 0.69 5.17 -12.45
CA LEU A 35 0.17 3.94 -13.03
C LEU A 35 -1.19 3.54 -12.47
N GLN A 36 -1.44 3.78 -11.17
CA GLN A 36 -2.78 3.62 -10.58
C GLN A 36 -3.79 4.58 -11.21
N ALA A 37 -3.42 5.85 -11.39
CA ALA A 37 -4.29 6.82 -12.06
C ALA A 37 -4.53 6.46 -13.54
N ALA A 38 -3.52 5.93 -14.23
CA ALA A 38 -3.63 5.45 -15.60
C ALA A 38 -4.54 4.22 -15.70
N ALA A 39 -4.33 3.22 -14.84
CA ALA A 39 -5.16 2.01 -14.76
C ALA A 39 -6.62 2.31 -14.37
N TRP A 40 -6.85 3.37 -13.57
CA TRP A 40 -8.20 3.83 -13.25
C TRP A 40 -8.93 4.43 -14.45
N ARG A 41 -8.19 5.09 -15.35
CA ARG A 41 -8.74 5.70 -16.58
C ARG A 41 -8.90 4.68 -17.69
N ASP A 42 -7.98 3.72 -17.78
CA ASP A 42 -7.95 2.69 -18.80
C ASP A 42 -7.66 1.32 -18.17
N HIS A 43 -8.69 0.47 -18.16
CA HIS A 43 -8.62 -0.88 -17.62
C HIS A 43 -7.73 -1.82 -18.43
N GLN A 44 -7.28 -1.44 -19.63
CA GLN A 44 -6.31 -2.20 -20.40
C GLN A 44 -4.87 -2.00 -19.91
N VAL A 45 -4.62 -0.96 -19.10
CA VAL A 45 -3.30 -0.69 -18.53
C VAL A 45 -3.04 -1.63 -17.35
N ALA A 46 -2.44 -2.77 -17.66
CA ALA A 46 -1.85 -3.67 -16.68
C ALA A 46 -0.40 -3.27 -16.38
N TRP A 47 0.02 -3.34 -15.12
CA TRP A 47 1.40 -3.06 -14.73
C TRP A 47 1.87 -3.98 -13.61
N PHE A 48 3.17 -4.25 -13.61
CA PHE A 48 3.82 -5.17 -12.68
C PHE A 48 5.04 -4.47 -12.07
N CYS A 49 5.17 -4.52 -10.73
CA CYS A 49 6.30 -3.93 -10.04
C CYS A 49 7.10 -4.99 -9.29
N TYR A 50 8.42 -4.94 -9.43
CA TYR A 50 9.34 -5.64 -8.54
C TYR A 50 9.69 -4.69 -7.40
N ALA A 51 8.93 -4.76 -6.31
CA ALA A 51 9.38 -4.22 -5.03
C ALA A 51 10.42 -5.18 -4.44
N LEU A 52 11.55 -4.65 -3.97
CA LEU A 52 12.46 -5.42 -3.11
C LEU A 52 11.65 -5.93 -1.91
N GLU A 53 11.89 -7.18 -1.48
CA GLU A 53 11.13 -7.79 -0.39
C GLU A 53 11.19 -6.99 0.91
N THR A 54 12.29 -6.26 1.13
CA THR A 54 12.54 -5.34 2.24
C THR A 54 11.80 -4.00 2.17
N GLU A 55 11.04 -3.71 1.09
CA GLU A 55 10.32 -2.42 0.91
C GLU A 55 8.80 -2.60 0.77
N LYS A 56 8.28 -3.82 1.00
CA LYS A 56 6.84 -4.07 0.93
C LYS A 56 6.20 -3.64 2.25
N LEU A 57 5.64 -2.43 2.26
CA LEU A 57 4.66 -2.02 3.27
C LEU A 57 3.51 -3.05 3.27
N ILE A 58 3.53 -3.98 4.23
CA ILE A 58 2.49 -5.00 4.32
C ILE A 58 1.30 -4.38 5.05
N LYS A 59 0.20 -4.23 4.30
CA LYS A 59 -1.09 -3.83 4.85
C LYS A 59 -1.86 -5.07 5.27
N VAL A 60 -1.96 -5.30 6.57
CA VAL A 60 -2.78 -6.39 7.11
C VAL A 60 -4.16 -5.82 7.46
N GLY A 61 -5.22 -6.61 7.33
CA GLY A 61 -6.55 -6.24 7.80
C GLY A 61 -6.88 -6.99 9.10
N ILE A 62 -6.94 -6.31 10.24
CA ILE A 62 -7.36 -6.92 11.51
C ILE A 62 -8.88 -6.84 11.60
N ARG A 63 -9.55 -7.98 11.80
CA ARG A 63 -11.02 -8.09 11.95
C ARG A 63 -11.36 -8.65 13.32
N GLY A 64 -12.56 -8.36 13.81
CA GLY A 64 -13.07 -8.93 15.06
C GLY A 64 -12.69 -8.14 16.32
N LEU A 65 -12.01 -7.00 16.16
CA LEU A 65 -11.82 -6.04 17.24
C LEU A 65 -13.08 -5.20 17.47
N PRO A 66 -13.35 -4.80 18.73
CA PRO A 66 -14.42 -3.86 19.05
C PRO A 66 -14.26 -2.54 18.28
N VAL A 67 -15.38 -1.97 17.83
CA VAL A 67 -15.40 -0.75 16.99
C VAL A 67 -14.87 0.50 17.70
N ASP A 68 -14.99 0.50 19.02
CA ASP A 68 -14.52 1.52 19.95
C ASP A 68 -13.04 1.36 20.34
N THR A 69 -12.36 0.34 19.81
CA THR A 69 -10.92 0.18 20.05
C THR A 69 -10.15 1.33 19.40
N ALA A 70 -9.42 2.08 20.24
CA ALA A 70 -8.57 3.17 19.78
C ALA A 70 -7.39 2.62 18.96
N PRO A 71 -7.04 3.25 17.81
CA PRO A 71 -5.89 2.84 17.00
C PRO A 71 -4.58 2.76 17.78
N ASP A 72 -4.38 3.65 18.76
CA ASP A 72 -3.16 3.71 19.58
C ASP A 72 -3.00 2.47 20.47
N MET A 73 -4.12 1.91 20.97
CA MET A 73 -4.11 0.66 21.74
C MET A 73 -3.69 -0.53 20.87
N ILE A 74 -4.08 -0.53 19.59
CA ILE A 74 -3.71 -1.57 18.63
C ILE A 74 -2.24 -1.44 18.28
N LEU A 75 -1.74 -0.21 18.07
CA LEU A 75 -0.34 0.05 17.79
C LEU A 75 0.54 -0.41 18.96
N ALA A 76 0.20 -0.05 20.20
CA ALA A 76 0.92 -0.49 21.39
C ALA A 76 0.92 -2.03 21.54
N ALA A 77 -0.22 -2.68 21.36
CA ALA A 77 -0.32 -4.14 21.42
C ALA A 77 0.50 -4.84 20.32
N LEU A 78 0.56 -4.27 19.11
CA LEU A 78 1.42 -4.79 18.04
C LEU A 78 2.90 -4.63 18.38
N GLN A 79 3.30 -3.50 18.97
CA GLN A 79 4.67 -3.27 19.41
C GLN A 79 5.09 -4.21 20.56
N GLU A 80 4.20 -4.47 21.52
CA GLU A 80 4.42 -5.46 22.59
C GLU A 80 4.60 -6.88 22.05
N LEU A 81 3.93 -7.21 20.95
CA LEU A 81 4.06 -8.48 20.23
C LEU A 81 5.26 -8.50 19.26
N GLU A 82 6.16 -7.52 19.35
CA GLU A 82 7.34 -7.36 18.50
C GLU A 82 7.02 -7.19 17.00
N PHE A 83 5.78 -6.77 16.67
CA PHE A 83 5.43 -6.40 15.31
C PHE A 83 5.80 -4.93 15.06
N PRO A 84 6.61 -4.64 14.02
CA PRO A 84 7.05 -3.28 13.67
C PRO A 84 5.93 -2.50 12.95
N ALA A 85 4.80 -2.29 13.62
CA ALA A 85 3.67 -1.55 13.09
C ALA A 85 3.90 -0.04 13.26
N GLU A 86 4.00 0.69 12.15
CA GLU A 86 4.22 2.14 12.17
C GLU A 86 2.91 2.94 12.28
N TYR A 87 1.82 2.39 11.73
CA TYR A 87 0.58 3.14 11.57
C TYR A 87 -0.64 2.23 11.54
N VAL A 88 -1.67 2.56 12.33
CA VAL A 88 -2.97 1.87 12.32
C VAL A 88 -4.07 2.86 11.95
N ARG A 89 -4.95 2.46 11.02
CA ARG A 89 -6.18 3.20 10.71
C ARG A 89 -7.43 2.36 10.81
N HIS A 90 -8.50 2.99 11.27
CA HIS A 90 -9.87 2.49 11.11
C HIS A 90 -10.24 2.45 9.63
N ILE A 91 -10.83 1.33 9.21
CA ILE A 91 -11.46 1.20 7.89
C ILE A 91 -12.97 1.21 8.13
N PRO A 92 -13.70 2.20 7.59
CA PRO A 92 -15.14 2.24 7.74
C PRO A 92 -15.77 0.98 7.12
N PRO A 93 -16.83 0.44 7.72
CA PRO A 93 -17.51 -0.73 7.19
C PRO A 93 -18.00 -0.44 5.77
N SER A 94 -17.63 -1.30 4.82
CA SER A 94 -18.18 -1.22 3.47
C SER A 94 -19.64 -1.62 3.51
N LYS A 95 -20.52 -0.90 2.81
CA LYS A 95 -22.00 -1.00 2.84
C LYS A 95 -22.59 -2.40 2.58
N LYS A 96 -21.78 -3.45 2.37
CA LYS A 96 -22.21 -4.81 2.04
C LYS A 96 -21.75 -5.92 2.99
N VAL A 97 -20.84 -5.71 3.96
CA VAL A 97 -20.35 -6.83 4.80
C VAL A 97 -20.06 -6.36 6.23
N ASN A 98 -20.74 -7.02 7.18
CA ASN A 98 -20.55 -7.15 8.64
C ASN A 98 -19.89 -5.97 9.43
N PRO A 99 -20.45 -5.54 10.58
CA PRO A 99 -19.99 -4.39 11.38
C PRO A 99 -18.70 -4.66 12.19
N ALA A 100 -17.84 -5.56 11.72
CA ALA A 100 -16.53 -5.76 12.33
C ALA A 100 -15.60 -4.63 11.88
N ALA A 101 -15.09 -3.85 12.85
CA ALA A 101 -14.09 -2.84 12.57
C ALA A 101 -12.87 -3.51 11.93
N CYS A 102 -12.47 -2.98 10.78
CA CYS A 102 -11.31 -3.44 10.05
C CYS A 102 -10.18 -2.44 10.30
N PHE A 103 -9.02 -2.90 10.74
CA PHE A 103 -7.86 -2.04 10.97
C PHE A 103 -6.75 -2.35 9.98
N MET A 104 -6.04 -1.33 9.52
CA MET A 104 -4.91 -1.49 8.61
C MET A 104 -3.62 -1.01 9.27
N PRO A 105 -2.83 -1.91 9.88
CA PRO A 105 -1.43 -1.66 10.19
C PRO A 105 -0.59 -1.50 8.91
N SER A 106 0.40 -0.61 8.96
CA SER A 106 1.54 -0.56 8.04
C SER A 106 2.74 -1.19 8.74
N LEU A 107 3.29 -2.26 8.16
CA LEU A 107 4.44 -3.00 8.70
C LEU A 107 5.64 -2.83 7.78
N ASP A 108 6.80 -2.57 8.37
CA ASP A 108 8.11 -2.69 7.73
C ASP A 108 8.76 -4.00 8.20
N ILE A 109 9.04 -4.93 7.28
CA ILE A 109 9.68 -6.23 7.58
C ILE A 109 11.13 -6.21 7.10
#